data_AF-A0A1V5JUS8-F1
#
_entry.id   AF-A0A1V5JUS8-F1
#
_cell.length_a   1.000
_cell.length_b   1.000
_cell.length_c   1.000
_cell.angle_alpha   90.00
_cell.angle_beta   90.00
_cell.angle_gamma   90.00
#
_symmetry.space_group_name_H-M   'P 1'
#
loop_
_entity.id
_entity.type
_entity.pdbx_description
1 polymer ?
#
loop_
_entity_poly.entity_id
_entity_poly.type
_entity_poly.pdbx_seq_one_letter_code
_entity_poly.pdbx_strand_id
1 'polypeptide(L)'
;MLIPGTAAPKLISDAMVKSMQPGSVIVDVAVDQGGCCVNTRPTYHDQPTFVVDEVIHYCVANMPGAVPLTSTLGLAGATLPYALRLAGQGLKACASDAALGRGVNTHRGALCHRGVAESLGLAWTELAAGTL
;
A
#
# COMPACT_ATOMS: atom_id res chain seq x y z
N MET A 1 -7.17 -8.12 -7.33
CA MET A 1 -6.95 -8.44 -5.90
C MET A 1 -5.56 -7.90 -5.54
N LEU A 2 -5.42 -7.11 -4.47
CA LEU A 2 -4.12 -6.61 -4.02
C LEU A 2 -3.34 -7.76 -3.37
N ILE A 3 -2.07 -7.94 -3.74
CA ILE A 3 -1.18 -8.91 -3.11
C ILE A 3 -0.32 -8.12 -2.11
N PRO A 4 -0.43 -8.39 -0.79
CA PRO A 4 0.31 -7.63 0.21
C PRO A 4 1.82 -7.64 -0.05
N GLY A 5 2.42 -6.45 -0.11
CA GLY A 5 3.88 -6.28 -0.25
C GLY A 5 4.42 -6.36 -1.68
N THR A 6 3.56 -6.38 -2.71
CA THR A 6 3.98 -6.30 -4.12
C THR A 6 3.30 -5.13 -4.84
N ALA A 7 3.82 -4.73 -6.00
CA ALA A 7 3.14 -3.78 -6.88
C ALA A 7 1.76 -4.30 -7.32
N ALA A 8 0.81 -3.39 -7.54
CA ALA A 8 -0.51 -3.72 -8.04
C ALA A 8 -0.41 -4.30 -9.48
N PRO A 9 -1.09 -5.42 -9.77
CA PRO A 9 -1.10 -5.98 -11.12
C PRO A 9 -1.87 -5.06 -12.08
N LYS A 10 -1.37 -4.92 -13.32
CA LYS A 10 -2.04 -4.16 -14.38
C LYS A 10 -3.18 -4.97 -14.98
N LEU A 11 -4.40 -4.69 -14.56
CA LEU A 11 -5.62 -5.40 -14.96
C LEU A 11 -6.37 -4.68 -16.09
N ILE A 12 -6.34 -3.34 -16.10
CA ILE A 12 -7.04 -2.53 -17.11
C ILE A 12 -6.01 -2.08 -18.16
N SER A 13 -6.11 -2.66 -19.35
CA SER A 13 -5.23 -2.35 -20.49
C SER A 13 -5.68 -1.11 -21.27
N ASP A 14 -4.79 -0.53 -22.07
CA ASP A 14 -5.11 0.62 -22.93
C ASP A 14 -6.24 0.32 -23.91
N ALA A 15 -6.30 -0.91 -24.43
CA ALA A 15 -7.38 -1.33 -25.31
C ALA A 15 -8.74 -1.33 -24.60
N MET A 16 -8.77 -1.69 -23.31
CA MET A 16 -9.99 -1.60 -22.50
C MET A 16 -10.38 -0.15 -22.30
N VAL A 17 -9.44 0.74 -21.93
CA VAL A 17 -9.71 2.19 -21.75
C VAL A 17 -10.27 2.81 -23.02
N LYS A 18 -9.67 2.56 -24.19
CA LYS A 18 -10.14 3.05 -25.49
C LYS A 18 -11.55 2.59 -25.87
N SER A 19 -11.98 1.45 -25.35
CA SER A 19 -13.31 0.90 -25.62
C SER A 19 -14.40 1.48 -24.71
N MET A 20 -14.03 2.29 -23.70
CA MET A 20 -14.97 2.88 -22.77
C MET A 20 -15.75 4.03 -23.40
N GLN A 21 -16.90 4.36 -22.82
CA GLN A 21 -17.69 5.50 -23.26
C GLN A 21 -16.94 6.81 -22.98
N PRO A 22 -16.91 7.77 -23.92
CA PRO A 22 -16.36 9.10 -23.68
C PRO A 22 -17.00 9.77 -22.46
N GLY A 23 -16.17 10.39 -21.62
CA GLY A 23 -16.59 11.03 -20.36
C GLY A 23 -16.78 10.08 -19.19
N SER A 24 -16.58 8.77 -19.36
CA SER A 24 -16.54 7.81 -18.24
C SER A 24 -15.35 8.09 -17.32
N VAL A 25 -15.40 7.54 -16.09
CA VAL A 25 -14.41 7.82 -15.04
C VAL A 25 -13.81 6.51 -14.51
N ILE A 26 -12.48 6.48 -14.40
CA ILE A 26 -11.72 5.46 -13.66
C ILE A 26 -11.23 6.07 -12.36
N VAL A 27 -11.60 5.47 -11.23
CA VAL A 27 -11.05 5.79 -9.91
C VAL A 27 -10.10 4.68 -9.49
N ASP A 28 -8.80 4.91 -9.58
CA ASP A 28 -7.80 3.90 -9.23
C ASP A 28 -7.30 4.06 -7.79
N VAL A 29 -7.96 3.35 -6.87
CA VAL A 29 -7.62 3.31 -5.44
C VAL A 29 -6.31 2.55 -5.18
N ALA A 30 -5.85 1.73 -6.13
CA ALA A 30 -4.59 0.99 -6.00
C ALA A 30 -3.36 1.84 -6.38
N VAL A 31 -3.52 3.14 -6.63
CA VAL A 31 -2.45 4.05 -7.04
C VAL A 31 -1.26 4.09 -6.07
N ASP A 32 -1.51 3.96 -4.77
CA ASP A 32 -0.46 3.91 -3.74
C ASP A 32 0.45 2.67 -3.86
N GLN A 33 0.04 1.66 -4.64
CA GLN A 33 0.83 0.48 -4.99
C GLN A 33 1.17 0.42 -6.49
N GLY A 34 1.11 1.56 -7.18
CA GLY A 34 1.43 1.69 -8.61
C GLY A 34 0.22 1.60 -9.54
N GLY A 35 -0.99 1.35 -9.04
CA GLY A 35 -2.24 1.36 -9.80
C GLY A 35 -2.54 0.09 -10.60
N CYS A 36 -3.82 -0.23 -10.77
CA CYS A 36 -4.29 -1.40 -11.51
C CYS A 36 -4.59 -1.13 -13.00
N CYS A 37 -4.60 0.14 -13.43
CA CYS A 37 -4.65 0.50 -14.85
C CYS A 37 -3.23 0.73 -15.40
N VAL A 38 -3.01 0.36 -16.67
CA VAL A 38 -1.74 0.63 -17.37
C VAL A 38 -1.45 2.13 -17.41
N ASN A 39 -2.49 2.95 -17.60
CA ASN A 39 -2.40 4.41 -17.69
C ASN A 39 -2.41 5.13 -16.33
N THR A 40 -2.36 4.40 -15.22
CA THR A 40 -2.36 5.04 -13.89
C THR A 40 -1.08 5.83 -13.68
N ARG A 41 -1.26 7.14 -13.45
CA ARG A 41 -0.24 8.06 -12.95
C ARG A 41 -0.76 8.67 -11.64
N PRO A 42 0.06 8.73 -10.57
CA PRO A 42 -0.35 9.40 -9.34
C PRO A 42 -0.74 10.86 -9.62
N THR A 43 -1.88 11.24 -9.07
CA THR A 43 -2.32 12.64 -8.96
C THR A 43 -2.40 13.05 -7.50
N TYR A 44 -2.63 14.34 -7.27
CA TYR A 44 -2.75 14.91 -5.93
C TYR A 44 -3.99 15.83 -5.87
N HIS A 45 -4.35 16.27 -4.67
CA HIS A 45 -5.60 17.00 -4.45
C HIS A 45 -5.71 18.33 -5.22
N ASP A 46 -4.59 18.94 -5.60
CA ASP A 46 -4.52 20.17 -6.39
C ASP A 46 -4.85 19.93 -7.88
N GLN A 47 -4.42 18.80 -8.43
CA GLN A 47 -4.70 18.36 -9.80
C GLN A 47 -5.15 16.89 -9.80
N PRO A 48 -6.39 16.59 -9.37
CA PRO A 48 -6.79 15.24 -9.01
C PRO A 48 -7.09 14.34 -10.20
N THR A 49 -7.31 14.91 -11.39
CA THR A 49 -7.72 14.18 -12.58
C THR A 49 -6.90 14.50 -13.81
N PHE A 50 -6.89 13.55 -14.76
CA PHE A 50 -6.38 13.72 -16.11
C PHE A 50 -7.25 12.91 -17.08
N VAL A 51 -7.09 13.11 -18.38
CA VAL A 51 -7.88 12.41 -19.41
C VAL A 51 -6.98 11.55 -20.27
N VAL A 52 -7.39 10.31 -20.53
CA VAL A 52 -6.77 9.38 -21.48
C VAL A 52 -7.88 8.76 -22.32
N ASP A 53 -7.78 8.84 -23.65
CA ASP A 53 -8.77 8.29 -24.59
C ASP A 53 -10.22 8.69 -24.24
N GLU A 54 -10.44 9.98 -23.93
CA GLU A 54 -11.72 10.56 -23.50
C GLU A 54 -12.28 10.04 -22.15
N VAL A 55 -11.52 9.21 -21.44
CA VAL A 55 -11.83 8.71 -20.09
C VAL A 55 -11.12 9.56 -19.04
N ILE A 56 -11.84 9.96 -17.99
CA ILE A 56 -11.30 10.73 -16.88
C ILE A 56 -10.67 9.76 -15.87
N HIS A 57 -9.41 9.94 -15.54
CA HIS A 57 -8.71 9.19 -14.52
C HIS A 57 -8.62 10.00 -13.23
N TYR A 58 -9.07 9.43 -12.12
CA TYR A 58 -8.85 9.91 -10.76
C TYR A 58 -7.91 8.93 -10.06
N CYS A 59 -6.68 9.36 -9.83
CA CYS A 59 -5.61 8.53 -9.29
C CYS A 59 -4.92 9.23 -8.11
N VAL A 60 -5.70 9.88 -7.25
CA VAL A 60 -5.14 10.65 -6.13
C VAL A 60 -4.49 9.71 -5.13
N ALA A 61 -3.18 9.87 -4.90
CA ALA A 61 -2.46 9.13 -3.87
C ALA A 61 -2.87 9.61 -2.48
N ASN A 62 -2.79 8.73 -1.48
CA ASN A 62 -3.14 9.05 -0.09
C ASN A 62 -4.55 9.67 0.07
N MET A 63 -5.56 9.10 -0.61
CA MET A 63 -6.96 9.55 -0.51
C MET A 63 -7.48 9.74 0.93
N PRO A 64 -7.12 8.89 1.93
CA PRO A 64 -7.54 9.09 3.32
C PRO A 64 -7.08 10.42 3.93
N GLY A 65 -6.04 11.05 3.38
CA GLY A 65 -5.55 12.37 3.77
C GLY A 65 -6.57 13.50 3.57
N ALA A 66 -7.54 13.32 2.66
CA ALA A 66 -8.62 14.30 2.44
C ALA A 66 -9.62 14.39 3.60
N VAL A 67 -9.70 13.35 4.44
CA VAL A 67 -10.66 13.24 5.56
C VAL A 67 -9.94 12.96 6.88
N PRO A 68 -9.04 13.86 7.31
CA PRO A 68 -8.05 13.58 8.34
C PRO A 68 -8.65 13.17 9.69
N LEU A 69 -9.80 13.74 10.08
CA LEU A 69 -10.47 13.36 11.34
C LEU A 69 -10.89 11.88 11.32
N THR A 70 -11.64 11.47 10.28
CA THR A 70 -12.15 10.11 10.16
C THR A 70 -11.02 9.11 9.93
N SER A 71 -10.06 9.42 9.06
CA SER A 71 -8.95 8.52 8.77
C SER A 71 -8.01 8.36 9.96
N THR A 72 -7.75 9.43 10.73
CA THR A 72 -6.94 9.35 11.96
C THR A 72 -7.63 8.46 12.99
N LEU A 73 -8.93 8.66 13.23
CA LEU A 73 -9.69 7.82 14.18
C LEU A 73 -9.71 6.35 13.75
N GLY A 74 -9.91 6.08 12.45
CA GLY A 74 -9.87 4.72 11.91
C GLY A 74 -8.49 4.07 12.04
N LEU A 75 -7.43 4.76 11.65
CA LEU A 75 -6.06 4.25 11.73
C LEU A 75 -5.63 4.05 13.19
N ALA A 76 -5.88 5.03 14.07
CA ALA A 76 -5.56 4.93 15.48
C ALA A 76 -6.33 3.78 16.15
N GLY A 77 -7.62 3.63 15.85
CA GLY A 77 -8.43 2.52 16.38
C GLY A 77 -7.85 1.15 16.01
N ALA A 78 -7.36 0.99 14.78
CA ALA A 78 -6.75 -0.26 14.31
C ALA A 78 -5.31 -0.49 14.85
N THR A 79 -4.53 0.58 15.06
CA THR A 79 -3.10 0.49 15.39
C THR A 79 -2.80 0.58 16.89
N LEU A 80 -3.68 1.18 17.69
CA LEU A 80 -3.47 1.41 19.12
C LEU A 80 -3.13 0.13 19.91
N PRO A 81 -3.81 -1.03 19.73
CA PRO A 81 -3.46 -2.25 20.46
C PRO A 81 -2.01 -2.71 20.21
N TYR A 82 -1.55 -2.57 18.98
CA TYR A 82 -0.19 -2.93 18.57
C TYR A 82 0.85 -1.95 19.14
N ALA A 83 0.54 -0.65 19.11
CA ALA A 83 1.39 0.39 19.68
C ALA A 83 1.59 0.19 21.19
N LEU A 84 0.52 -0.13 21.93
CA LEU A 84 0.60 -0.40 23.38
C LEU A 84 1.43 -1.66 23.70
N ARG A 85 1.33 -2.72 22.88
CA ARG A 85 2.14 -3.94 23.02
C ARG A 85 3.62 -3.65 22.81
N LEU A 86 3.96 -2.92 21.75
CA LEU A 86 5.33 -2.48 21.48
C LEU A 86 5.86 -1.60 22.61
N ALA A 87 5.05 -0.67 23.12
CA ALA A 87 5.45 0.18 24.25
C ALA A 87 5.72 -0.62 25.53
N GLY A 88 4.92 -1.66 25.82
CA GLY A 88 5.05 -2.47 27.03
C GLY A 88 6.16 -3.53 26.98
N GLN A 89 6.43 -4.11 25.80
CA GLN A 89 7.31 -5.28 25.66
C GLN A 89 8.52 -5.04 24.74
N GLY A 90 8.58 -3.89 24.07
CA GLY A 90 9.58 -3.63 23.02
C GLY A 90 9.43 -4.59 21.84
N LEU A 91 10.56 -4.92 21.21
CA LEU A 91 10.61 -5.81 20.04
C LEU A 91 10.17 -7.25 20.34
N LYS A 92 10.22 -7.68 21.61
CA LYS A 92 9.71 -8.99 22.05
C LYS A 92 8.23 -9.17 21.72
N ALA A 93 7.46 -8.07 21.63
CA ALA A 93 6.07 -8.09 21.20
C ALA A 93 5.91 -8.82 19.85
N CYS A 94 6.85 -8.59 18.91
CA CYS A 94 6.84 -9.20 17.58
C CYS A 94 7.04 -10.71 17.58
N ALA A 95 7.71 -11.26 18.61
CA ALA A 95 7.85 -12.71 18.78
C ALA A 95 6.59 -13.35 19.39
N SER A 96 5.90 -12.61 20.27
CA SER A 96 4.68 -13.07 20.94
C SER A 96 3.39 -12.84 20.15
N ASP A 97 3.41 -11.94 19.17
CA ASP A 97 2.28 -11.55 18.34
C ASP A 97 2.62 -11.74 16.87
N ALA A 98 2.08 -12.80 16.29
CA ALA A 98 2.36 -13.16 14.90
C ALA A 98 1.94 -12.07 13.90
N ALA A 99 0.95 -11.23 14.22
CA ALA A 99 0.55 -10.13 13.34
C ALA A 99 1.60 -9.02 13.34
N LEU A 100 2.12 -8.64 14.52
CA LEU A 100 3.25 -7.72 14.64
C LEU A 100 4.53 -8.27 14.00
N GLY A 101 4.83 -9.56 14.25
CA GLY A 101 6.01 -10.23 13.69
C GLY A 101 6.04 -10.19 12.16
N ARG A 102 4.89 -10.43 11.51
CA ARG A 102 4.76 -10.31 10.04
C ARG A 102 4.94 -8.88 9.53
N GLY A 103 4.72 -7.87 10.37
CA GLY A 103 4.90 -6.45 10.02
C GLY A 103 6.36 -5.98 10.02
N VAL A 104 7.31 -6.79 10.50
CA VAL A 104 8.72 -6.40 10.56
C VAL A 104 9.34 -6.41 9.17
N ASN A 105 9.72 -5.22 8.70
CA ASN A 105 10.34 -5.04 7.38
C ASN A 105 11.87 -5.14 7.44
N THR A 106 12.48 -4.51 8.44
CA THR A 106 13.94 -4.49 8.60
C THR A 106 14.32 -4.71 10.07
N HIS A 107 15.47 -5.33 10.30
CA HIS A 107 16.04 -5.49 11.64
C HIS A 107 17.56 -5.57 11.57
N ARG A 108 18.27 -4.78 12.38
CA ARG A 108 19.75 -4.78 12.48
C ARG A 108 20.48 -4.74 11.12
N GLY A 109 19.97 -3.96 10.17
CA GLY A 109 20.55 -3.82 8.83
C GLY A 109 20.18 -4.92 7.84
N ALA A 110 19.38 -5.92 8.24
CA ALA A 110 18.84 -6.93 7.34
C ALA A 110 17.42 -6.57 6.89
N LEU A 111 17.10 -6.90 5.64
CA LEU A 111 15.74 -6.90 5.10
C LEU A 111 15.06 -8.22 5.49
N CYS A 112 13.93 -8.15 6.18
CA CYS A 112 13.23 -9.31 6.75
C CYS A 112 11.91 -9.64 6.06
N HIS A 113 11.34 -8.72 5.28
CA HIS A 113 10.06 -8.94 4.61
C HIS A 113 10.26 -9.43 3.17
N ARG A 114 9.91 -10.70 2.93
CA ARG A 114 10.07 -11.38 1.64
C ARG A 114 9.48 -10.61 0.45
N GLY A 115 8.25 -10.10 0.55
CA GLY A 115 7.60 -9.39 -0.57
C GLY A 115 8.31 -8.10 -0.99
N VAL A 116 8.93 -7.39 -0.03
CA VAL A 116 9.70 -6.18 -0.32
C VAL A 116 11.02 -6.56 -1.01
N ALA A 117 11.64 -7.66 -0.57
CA ALA A 117 12.85 -8.17 -1.17
C ALA A 117 12.64 -8.63 -2.62
N GLU A 118 11.58 -9.39 -2.87
CA GLU A 118 11.21 -9.87 -4.20
C GLU A 118 10.88 -8.71 -5.16
N SER A 119 10.16 -7.68 -4.69
CA SER A 119 9.82 -6.51 -5.51
C SER A 119 11.02 -5.61 -5.83
N LEU A 120 12.03 -5.56 -4.96
CA LEU A 120 13.24 -4.76 -5.17
C LEU A 120 14.44 -5.55 -5.73
N GLY A 121 14.30 -6.88 -5.90
CA GLY A 121 15.40 -7.74 -6.35
C GLY A 121 16.55 -7.85 -5.33
N LEU A 122 16.24 -7.74 -4.04
CA LEU A 122 17.22 -7.73 -2.95
C LEU A 122 17.22 -9.07 -2.18
N ALA A 123 18.34 -9.38 -1.53
CA ALA A 123 18.40 -10.51 -0.60
C ALA A 123 17.62 -10.20 0.69
N TRP A 124 17.04 -11.23 1.30
CA TRP A 124 16.35 -11.11 2.59
C TRP A 124 16.76 -12.22 3.55
N THR A 125 16.52 -11.99 4.83
CA THR A 125 16.80 -12.92 5.92
C THR A 125 15.53 -13.12 6.73
N GLU A 126 15.14 -14.37 6.95
CA GLU A 126 14.00 -14.67 7.80
C GLU A 126 14.25 -14.20 9.24
N LEU A 127 13.26 -13.52 9.80
CA LEU A 127 13.34 -13.01 11.16
C LEU A 127 13.11 -14.16 12.14
N ALA A 128 14.19 -14.71 12.69
CA ALA A 128 14.09 -15.75 13.70
C ALA A 128 13.58 -15.19 15.03
N ALA A 129 12.69 -15.93 15.71
CA ALA A 129 12.09 -15.52 16.98
C ALA A 129 13.11 -15.24 18.10
N GLY A 130 14.30 -15.85 18.04
CA GLY A 130 15.39 -15.61 19.00
C GLY A 130 16.19 -14.32 18.77
N THR A 131 15.89 -13.56 17.71
CA THR A 131 16.60 -12.32 17.33
C THR A 131 15.85 -11.04 17.72
N LEU A 132 14.63 -11.18 18.27
CA LEU A 132 13.69 -10.12 18.65
C LEU A 132 13.67 -9.84 20.17
#